data_AF-A0A3N5QPH7-F1
#
_entry.id   AF-A0A3N5QPH7-F1
#
_cell.length_a   1.000
_cell.length_b   1.000
_cell.length_c   1.000
_cell.angle_alpha   90.00
_cell.angle_beta   90.00
_cell.angle_gamma   90.00
#
_symmetry.space_group_name_H-M   'P 1'
#
loop_
_entity.id
_entity.type
_entity.pdbx_description
1 polymer ?
#
loop_
_entity_poly.entity_id
_entity_poly.type
_entity_poly.pdbx_seq_one_letter_code
_entity_poly.pdbx_strand_id
1 'polypeptide(L)'
;MAFPRKFKHLLEIDKGDITTPSHVWITYCVCAVNKDSCGWGGWTLETVFSDPNSKAGENLLPSQTDQKCTACGGVTYRTGVSYRFDLSSNQDSPIDEFEYDVVPIEYTDE
;
A
#
# COMPACT_ATOMS: atom_id res chain seq x y z
N MET A 1 -18.79 13.43 -3.10
CA MET A 1 -19.14 12.30 -3.99
C MET A 1 -19.79 11.27 -3.09
N ALA A 2 -21.01 10.83 -3.39
CA ALA A 2 -21.67 9.86 -2.53
C ALA A 2 -21.22 8.43 -2.87
N PHE A 3 -21.00 7.62 -1.85
CA PHE A 3 -20.61 6.23 -1.96
C PHE A 3 -21.84 5.30 -1.87
N PRO A 4 -21.85 4.15 -2.55
CA PRO A 4 -22.94 3.18 -2.41
C PRO A 4 -22.98 2.59 -1.00
N ARG A 5 -24.15 2.61 -0.35
CA ARG A 5 -24.31 2.19 1.05
C ARG A 5 -23.96 0.73 1.31
N LYS A 6 -24.11 -0.15 0.31
CA LYS A 6 -23.73 -1.58 0.43
C LYS A 6 -22.25 -1.80 0.78
N PHE A 7 -21.38 -0.84 0.47
CA PHE A 7 -19.95 -0.89 0.80
C PHE A 7 -19.60 -0.16 2.09
N LYS A 8 -20.59 0.28 2.88
CA LYS A 8 -20.36 0.97 4.16
C LYS A 8 -19.36 0.23 5.06
N HIS A 9 -19.49 -1.09 5.17
CA HIS A 9 -18.59 -1.95 5.96
C HIS A 9 -17.13 -1.96 5.47
N LEU A 10 -16.85 -1.56 4.23
CA LEU A 10 -15.48 -1.40 3.70
C LEU A 10 -14.96 0.04 3.86
N LEU A 11 -15.87 1.00 3.98
CA LEU A 11 -15.56 2.44 4.02
C LEU A 11 -15.38 2.96 5.46
N GLU A 12 -15.98 2.27 6.43
CA GLU A 12 -15.87 2.56 7.88
C GLU A 12 -15.05 1.48 8.62
N ILE A 13 -13.97 1.00 8.01
CA ILE A 13 -13.02 0.09 8.65
C ILE A 13 -12.20 0.87 9.68
N ASP A 14 -12.19 0.40 10.93
CA ASP A 14 -11.35 0.95 12.00
C ASP A 14 -10.06 0.15 12.18
N LYS A 15 -9.11 0.71 12.96
CA LYS A 15 -7.82 0.06 13.28
C LYS A 15 -7.98 -1.35 13.86
N GLY A 16 -9.09 -1.62 14.57
CA GLY A 16 -9.38 -2.93 15.17
C GLY A 16 -9.92 -3.97 14.19
N ASP A 17 -10.39 -3.55 13.02
CA ASP A 17 -11.04 -4.44 12.03
C ASP A 17 -10.03 -5.08 11.07
N ILE A 18 -8.77 -4.65 11.09
CA ILE A 18 -7.71 -5.13 10.20
C ILE A 18 -6.61 -5.84 10.98
N THR A 19 -5.96 -6.80 10.31
CA THR A 19 -4.75 -7.41 10.87
C THR A 19 -3.56 -6.47 10.66
N THR A 20 -3.00 -5.98 11.76
CA THR A 20 -1.81 -5.13 11.74
C THR A 20 -0.60 -5.89 11.20
N PRO A 21 0.15 -5.32 10.23
CA PRO A 21 1.39 -5.93 9.76
C PRO A 21 2.49 -5.85 10.82
N SER A 22 3.27 -6.91 10.95
CA SER A 22 4.49 -6.94 11.78
C SER A 22 5.66 -6.26 11.07
N HIS A 23 5.82 -6.52 9.78
CA HIS A 23 6.85 -5.95 8.94
C HIS A 23 6.43 -6.00 7.47
N VAL A 24 7.09 -5.19 6.66
CA VAL A 24 6.92 -5.12 5.21
C VAL A 24 8.25 -5.19 4.51
N TRP A 25 8.24 -5.73 3.30
CA TRP A 25 9.31 -5.57 2.35
C TRP A 25 8.90 -4.56 1.30
N ILE A 26 9.76 -3.57 1.06
CA ILE A 26 9.59 -2.59 -0.02
C ILE A 26 10.78 -2.66 -0.95
N THR A 27 10.53 -2.46 -2.23
CA THR A 27 11.58 -2.43 -3.26
C THR A 27 11.48 -1.15 -4.06
N TYR A 28 12.63 -0.65 -4.52
CA TYR A 28 12.66 0.51 -5.42
C TYR A 28 12.40 0.03 -6.85
N CYS A 29 11.37 0.61 -7.47
CA CYS A 29 10.93 0.28 -8.82
C CYS A 29 11.12 1.47 -9.75
N VAL A 30 11.33 1.19 -11.05
CA VAL A 30 11.37 2.22 -12.09
C VAL A 30 10.46 1.87 -13.26
N CYS A 31 9.73 2.84 -13.78
CA CYS A 31 8.99 2.73 -15.03
C CYS A 31 9.90 3.12 -16.19
N ALA A 32 10.67 2.15 -16.69
CA ALA A 32 11.62 2.33 -17.78
C ALA A 32 11.72 1.09 -18.70
N VAL A 33 10.74 0.18 -18.63
CA VAL A 33 10.77 -1.11 -19.33
C VAL A 33 10.42 -0.97 -20.82
N ASN A 34 9.42 -0.15 -21.11
CA ASN A 34 8.90 0.04 -22.47
C ASN A 34 9.35 1.39 -23.05
N LYS A 35 9.31 1.51 -24.38
CA LYS A 35 9.62 2.75 -25.09
C LYS A 35 8.79 3.95 -24.61
N ASP A 36 7.53 3.72 -24.27
CA ASP A 36 6.58 4.75 -23.83
C ASP A 36 6.51 4.88 -22.29
N SER A 37 7.55 4.43 -21.58
CA SER A 37 7.59 4.54 -20.12
C SER A 37 7.74 5.99 -19.66
N CYS A 38 7.10 6.34 -18.55
CA CYS A 38 7.09 7.72 -18.04
C CYS A 38 8.36 8.11 -17.25
N GLY A 39 9.26 7.17 -16.96
CA GLY A 39 10.49 7.42 -16.20
C GLY A 39 10.30 7.52 -14.68
N TRP A 40 9.09 7.27 -14.16
CA TRP A 40 8.83 7.28 -12.72
C TRP A 40 9.77 6.33 -11.96
N GLY A 41 10.25 6.74 -10.80
CA GLY A 41 11.00 5.92 -9.86
C GLY A 41 10.51 6.12 -8.44
N GLY A 42 10.35 5.05 -7.69
CA GLY A 42 9.85 5.13 -6.32
C GLY A 42 9.74 3.79 -5.60
N TRP A 43 9.33 3.84 -4.35
CA TRP A 43 9.14 2.67 -3.49
C TRP A 43 7.82 1.96 -3.79
N THR A 44 7.86 0.64 -3.91
CA THR A 44 6.67 -0.22 -4.08
C THR A 44 6.65 -1.28 -2.99
N LEU A 45 5.45 -1.61 -2.51
CA LEU A 45 5.24 -2.69 -1.55
C LEU A 45 5.44 -4.04 -2.23
N GLU A 46 6.37 -4.84 -1.72
CA GLU A 46 6.65 -6.17 -2.25
C GLU A 46 5.92 -7.26 -1.47
N THR A 47 5.90 -7.17 -0.15
CA THR A 47 5.24 -8.16 0.70
C THR A 47 4.88 -7.57 2.07
N VAL A 48 3.79 -8.06 2.65
CA VAL A 48 3.31 -7.68 4.00
C VAL A 48 3.13 -8.93 4.83
N PHE A 49 3.66 -8.94 6.06
CA PHE A 49 3.65 -10.11 6.94
C PHE A 49 2.94 -9.82 8.25
N SER A 50 2.10 -10.74 8.74
CA SER A 50 1.44 -10.60 10.05
C SER A 50 2.29 -11.10 11.24
N ASP A 51 3.31 -11.93 11.00
CA ASP A 51 4.21 -12.45 12.06
C ASP A 51 5.68 -12.04 11.80
N PRO A 52 6.38 -11.47 12.79
CA PRO A 52 7.76 -10.96 12.65
C PRO A 52 8.79 -12.02 12.24
N ASN A 53 8.51 -13.31 12.47
CA ASN A 53 9.38 -14.44 12.13
C ASN A 53 9.04 -15.09 10.79
N SER A 54 7.99 -14.62 10.11
CA SER A 54 7.53 -15.20 8.85
C SER A 54 8.61 -15.12 7.78
N LYS A 55 8.71 -16.19 6.99
CA LYS A 55 9.55 -16.23 5.79
C LYS A 55 8.70 -16.04 4.54
N ALA A 56 9.36 -15.85 3.41
CA ALA A 56 8.70 -15.75 2.11
C ALA A 56 7.71 -16.92 1.90
N GLY A 57 6.44 -16.59 1.64
CA GLY A 57 5.36 -17.56 1.41
C GLY A 57 4.52 -17.92 2.64
N GLU A 58 4.85 -17.42 3.82
CA GLU A 58 4.12 -17.69 5.07
C GLU A 58 3.46 -16.41 5.60
N ASN A 59 2.26 -16.52 6.19
CA ASN A 59 1.56 -15.44 6.91
C ASN A 59 1.49 -14.10 6.14
N LEU A 60 1.27 -14.21 4.83
CA LEU A 60 1.17 -13.06 3.94
C LEU A 60 -0.17 -12.36 4.14
N LEU A 61 -0.13 -11.05 4.36
CA LEU A 61 -1.32 -10.20 4.33
C LEU A 61 -1.61 -9.75 2.89
N PRO A 62 -2.89 -9.63 2.50
CA PRO A 62 -3.27 -9.08 1.20
C PRO A 62 -2.65 -7.70 0.99
N SER A 63 -1.97 -7.52 -0.15
CA SER A 63 -1.28 -6.28 -0.49
C SER A 63 -1.23 -6.08 -2.00
N GLN A 64 -1.17 -4.82 -2.43
CA GLN A 64 -1.04 -4.50 -3.85
C GLN A 64 0.44 -4.63 -4.25
N THR A 65 0.78 -5.76 -4.86
CA THR A 65 2.16 -6.13 -5.24
C THR A 65 2.41 -6.09 -6.76
N ASP A 66 1.41 -5.66 -7.53
CA ASP A 66 1.48 -5.47 -8.97
C ASP A 66 2.67 -4.58 -9.36
N GLN A 67 3.47 -5.03 -10.34
CA GLN A 67 4.55 -4.25 -10.93
C GLN A 67 4.01 -3.25 -11.97
N LYS A 68 3.15 -2.33 -11.50
CA LYS A 68 2.57 -1.25 -12.30
C LYS A 68 3.03 0.10 -11.78
N CYS A 69 3.30 1.00 -12.71
CA CYS A 69 3.67 2.37 -12.42
C CYS A 69 2.44 3.11 -11.88
N THR A 70 2.57 3.70 -10.70
CA THR A 70 1.48 4.46 -10.07
C THR A 70 1.14 5.74 -10.84
N ALA A 71 2.08 6.28 -11.62
CA ALA A 71 1.87 7.49 -12.40
C ALA A 71 1.16 7.24 -13.75
N CYS A 72 1.53 6.18 -14.48
CA CYS A 72 1.01 5.94 -15.84
C CYS A 72 0.37 4.56 -16.07
N GLY A 73 0.36 3.66 -15.08
CA GLY A 73 -0.17 2.30 -15.19
C GLY A 73 0.71 1.32 -15.99
N GLY A 74 1.81 1.79 -16.59
CA GLY A 74 2.76 0.96 -17.34
C GLY A 74 3.52 -0.04 -16.47
N VAL A 75 4.28 -0.95 -17.08
CA VAL A 75 5.08 -1.96 -16.34
C VAL A 75 6.26 -1.29 -15.63
N THR A 76 6.50 -1.67 -14.38
CA THR A 76 7.71 -1.28 -13.65
C THR A 76 8.74 -2.41 -13.60
N TYR A 77 10.00 -2.03 -13.49
CA TYR A 77 11.12 -2.92 -13.21
C TYR A 77 11.51 -2.79 -11.74
N ARG A 78 11.58 -3.92 -11.03
CA ARG A 78 12.13 -3.99 -9.68
C ARG A 78 13.66 -3.93 -9.75
N THR A 79 14.24 -2.93 -9.10
CA THR A 79 15.71 -2.86 -8.98
C THR A 79 16.22 -3.84 -7.94
N GLY A 80 17.54 -3.94 -7.78
CA GLY A 80 18.15 -4.73 -6.69
C GLY A 80 18.02 -4.09 -5.30
N VAL A 81 17.42 -2.89 -5.20
CA VAL A 81 17.26 -2.17 -3.93
C VAL A 81 15.97 -2.66 -3.25
N SER A 82 16.12 -3.38 -2.15
CA SER A 82 15.00 -3.88 -1.35
C SER A 82 15.34 -3.80 0.14
N TYR A 83 14.35 -3.45 0.95
CA TYR A 83 14.49 -3.23 2.39
C TYR A 83 13.31 -3.83 3.15
N ARG A 84 13.62 -4.37 4.33
CA ARG A 84 12.66 -4.74 5.35
C ARG A 84 12.43 -3.55 6.29
N PHE A 85 11.17 -3.24 6.56
CA PHE A 85 10.75 -2.27 7.57
C PHE A 85 9.87 -2.97 8.60
N ASP A 86 10.27 -2.89 9.86
CA ASP A 86 9.49 -3.42 10.98
C ASP A 86 8.59 -2.34 11.57
N LEU A 87 7.43 -2.75 12.11
CA LEU A 87 6.49 -1.85 12.73
C LEU A 87 7.12 -1.18 13.98
N SER A 88 7.10 0.15 14.03
CA SER A 88 7.51 0.91 15.22
C SER A 88 6.61 0.61 16.41
N SER A 89 7.17 0.64 17.63
CA SER A 89 6.41 0.52 18.88
C SER A 89 5.50 1.72 19.17
N ASN A 90 5.81 2.89 18.60
CA ASN A 90 4.96 4.08 18.65
C ASN A 90 4.29 4.29 17.28
N GLN A 91 2.96 4.25 17.28
CA GLN A 91 2.07 4.43 16.11
C GLN A 91 0.99 5.49 16.39
N ASP A 92 1.20 6.34 17.40
CA ASP A 92 0.16 7.26 17.88
C ASP A 92 -0.04 8.45 16.95
N SER A 93 0.97 8.77 16.13
CA SER A 93 0.93 9.86 15.16
C SER A 93 1.70 9.48 13.89
N PRO A 94 1.17 9.79 12.69
CA PRO A 94 2.01 9.82 11.50
C PRO A 94 3.15 10.82 11.71
N ILE A 95 4.33 10.51 11.16
CA ILE A 95 5.49 11.42 11.18
C ILE A 95 5.14 12.59 10.25
N ASP A 96 4.78 13.74 10.84
CA ASP A 96 4.52 15.07 10.28
C ASP A 96 3.65 15.19 9.01
N GLU A 97 2.52 15.90 9.18
CA GLU A 97 1.76 16.73 8.21
C GLU A 97 2.00 16.49 6.70
N PHE A 98 1.59 15.34 6.17
CA PHE A 98 1.25 15.27 4.75
C PHE A 98 -0.13 15.88 4.55
N GLU A 99 -0.21 16.95 3.75
CA GLU A 99 -1.49 17.46 3.26
C GLU A 99 -2.06 16.47 2.23
N TYR A 100 -3.11 15.77 2.62
CA TYR A 100 -3.94 14.99 1.71
C TYR A 100 -5.38 15.48 1.77
N ASP A 101 -6.05 15.46 0.62
CA ASP A 101 -7.46 15.83 0.53
C ASP A 101 -8.31 14.76 1.22
N VAL A 102 -8.96 15.14 2.33
CA VAL A 102 -9.97 14.29 2.97
C VAL A 102 -11.31 14.52 2.28
N VAL A 103 -11.81 13.50 1.61
CA VAL A 103 -13.17 13.53 1.05
C VAL A 103 -14.16 13.10 2.14
N PRO A 104 -15.15 13.92 2.52
CA PRO A 104 -16.16 13.52 3.50
C PRO A 104 -16.99 12.33 2.97
N ILE A 105 -17.31 11.39 3.87
CA ILE A 105 -18.09 10.21 3.54
C ILE A 105 -19.58 10.57 3.55
N GLU A 106 -20.22 10.50 2.37
CA GLU A 106 -21.67 10.59 2.18
C GLU A 106 -22.16 9.32 1.51
N TYR A 107 -23.38 8.85 1.83
CA TYR A 107 -23.93 7.60 1.28
C TYR A 107 -25.17 7.81 0.40
N THR A 108 -25.34 6.95 -0.60
CA THR A 108 -26.56 6.80 -1.40
C THR A 108 -27.10 5.37 -1.31
N ASP A 109 -28.41 5.22 -1.40
CA ASP A 109 -29.12 3.93 -1.26
C ASP A 109 -29.08 3.05 -2.55
N GLU A 110 -28.24 3.40 -3.54
CA GLU A 110 -28.02 2.62 -4.78
C GLU A 110 -27.24 1.30 -4.59
#